data_AF-A0A818LDC8-F1
#
_entry.id   AF-A0A818LDC8-F1
#
_cell.length_a   1.000
_cell.length_b   1.000
_cell.length_c   1.000
_cell.angle_alpha   90.00
_cell.angle_beta   90.00
_cell.angle_gamma   90.00
#
_symmetry.space_group_name_H-M   'P 1'
#
loop_
_entity.id
_entity.type
_entity.pdbx_description
1 polymer ?
#
loop_
_entity_poly.entity_id
_entity_poly.type
_entity_poly.pdbx_seq_one_letter_code
_entity_poly.pdbx_strand_id
1 'polypeptide(L)'
;MISFADSKFESSFNQNKDEPCKPLIDDCKPVFKSLFPTNYQSLRYKLGGLLNRRIFPFTGRRDMNFNNKQINQIFKHFQQGLHNCDIILTSPEDILSFDLLTIDKCRKNEFNVGRSMLTIQRWLKKYIRDVLDESDEILHVKYQLTYTVGSQEQVDGRTERWKTIQKILELVKKHSANISKCFSEKVCYKPSKRNSAFPQFRLQSHEPYALLSIILTIILETHSSVEHLINKFTCIDIQLFLIVRGLLSLKFLLITFRKRYRVNYGVNPSLSFNRLMAVPFPAKDVVADRPEFGLNNSQLFQCFNCLNEEETDPTSIYDQWVLYEDEKDVPKSIQQWIGVNLKDYQQRIDHLFSTFRYNMIVINYFRHYFVFPREAKQFLYKLVTSAWDLSSSLRSKIITGFSGTNDTQLLLPVHIRQYDLPELQKTDAIVVNNLLKSKNENYQFLYPSM
;
A
#
# COMPACT_ATOMS: atom_id res chain seq x y z
N MET A 1 28.49 21.49 4.26
CA MET A 1 28.73 22.91 3.94
C MET A 1 27.45 23.40 3.31
N ILE A 2 26.80 24.47 3.76
CA ILE A 2 27.26 25.85 3.55
C ILE A 2 26.95 26.76 4.74
N SER A 3 27.85 27.74 4.88
CA SER A 3 27.96 28.85 5.83
C SER A 3 27.22 30.11 5.39
N PHE A 4 26.80 30.86 6.42
CA PHE A 4 26.71 32.31 6.64
C PHE A 4 26.21 33.30 5.59
N ALA A 5 25.41 34.24 6.12
CA ALA A 5 25.11 35.54 5.56
C ALA A 5 26.39 36.34 5.29
N ASP A 6 26.54 36.81 4.05
CA ASP A 6 27.52 37.84 3.72
C ASP A 6 26.87 39.22 3.86
N SER A 7 27.38 40.02 4.79
CA SER A 7 27.04 41.44 4.95
C SER A 7 27.91 42.26 4.01
N LYS A 8 27.55 42.29 2.72
CA LYS A 8 27.86 43.34 1.72
C LYS A 8 27.41 42.88 0.32
N PHE A 9 26.15 43.16 -0.01
CA PHE A 9 25.70 43.28 -1.41
C PHE A 9 24.72 44.45 -1.50
N GLU A 10 25.23 45.63 -1.15
CA GLU A 10 24.68 46.90 -1.66
C GLU A 10 25.39 47.20 -2.97
N SER A 11 24.65 47.12 -4.08
CA SER A 11 24.60 48.11 -5.16
C SER A 11 24.20 47.47 -6.48
N SER A 12 22.90 47.23 -6.67
CA SER A 12 22.19 47.45 -7.95
C SER A 12 20.84 46.72 -7.94
N PHE A 13 19.85 47.26 -7.25
CA PHE A 13 18.46 47.24 -7.71
C PHE A 13 17.75 48.43 -7.06
N ASN A 14 17.72 49.52 -7.82
CA ASN A 14 16.97 50.72 -7.47
C ASN A 14 15.47 50.43 -7.54
N GLN A 15 14.77 50.92 -6.50
CA GLN A 15 13.42 51.47 -6.54
C GLN A 15 12.25 50.51 -6.83
N ASN A 16 11.57 50.06 -5.79
CA ASN A 16 10.26 50.62 -5.45
C ASN A 16 9.78 50.21 -4.06
N LYS A 17 9.19 51.20 -3.38
CA LYS A 17 8.67 51.20 -2.02
C LYS A 17 7.46 50.25 -1.91
N ASP A 18 7.51 49.34 -0.93
CA ASP A 18 6.40 48.91 -0.07
C ASP A 18 6.93 47.79 0.85
N GLU A 19 7.52 48.17 1.98
CA GLU A 19 7.89 47.23 3.04
C GLU A 19 6.67 46.73 3.81
N PRO A 20 6.68 45.45 4.21
CA PRO A 20 6.41 45.15 5.61
C PRO A 20 7.51 44.28 6.26
N CYS A 21 7.98 44.76 7.40
CA CYS A 21 8.74 44.14 8.50
C CYS A 21 9.32 42.71 8.31
N LYS A 22 10.65 42.59 8.31
CA LYS A 22 11.42 41.39 8.73
C LYS A 22 11.53 41.36 10.27
N PRO A 23 11.49 40.17 10.94
CA PRO A 23 12.58 39.20 10.88
C PRO A 23 12.17 37.81 10.34
N LEU A 24 13.15 37.16 9.70
CA LEU A 24 13.13 35.83 9.09
C LEU A 24 13.62 34.79 10.12
N ILE A 25 12.82 33.74 10.40
CA ILE A 25 13.36 32.49 10.94
C ILE A 25 13.88 31.66 9.76
N ASP A 26 15.08 31.12 9.89
CA ASP A 26 15.52 30.02 9.03
C ASP A 26 15.12 28.67 9.66
N ASP A 27 14.43 27.87 8.83
CA ASP A 27 14.42 26.42 8.80
C ASP A 27 13.53 25.66 9.81
N CYS A 28 12.37 25.23 9.33
CA CYS A 28 11.88 23.89 9.63
C CYS A 28 12.56 22.92 8.67
N LYS A 29 13.29 21.91 9.16
CA LYS A 29 13.86 20.85 8.30
C LYS A 29 13.09 19.54 8.44
N PRO A 30 12.22 19.20 7.48
CA PRO A 30 11.73 17.85 7.33
C PRO A 30 12.89 16.92 7.01
N VAL A 31 13.04 15.86 7.80
CA VAL A 31 14.06 14.82 7.65
C VAL A 31 13.38 13.46 7.70
N PHE A 32 13.90 12.48 6.96
CA PHE A 32 13.44 11.10 7.09
C PHE A 32 13.54 10.59 8.51
N LYS A 33 12.52 9.86 8.96
CA LYS A 33 12.46 9.33 10.32
C LYS A 33 13.65 8.44 10.70
N SER A 34 14.19 7.68 9.74
CA SER A 34 15.39 6.86 9.89
C SER A 34 16.66 7.69 10.11
N LEU A 35 16.74 8.89 9.52
CA LEU A 35 17.86 9.82 9.64
C LEU A 35 17.68 10.85 10.75
N PHE A 36 16.49 10.92 11.35
CA PHE A 36 16.15 11.91 12.36
C PHE A 36 17.12 11.93 13.54
N PRO A 37 17.50 10.80 14.18
CA PRO A 37 18.43 10.82 15.32
C PRO A 37 19.82 11.34 14.94
N THR A 38 20.36 10.88 13.82
CA THR A 38 21.68 11.28 13.32
C THR A 38 21.70 12.76 12.94
N ASN A 39 20.68 13.22 12.20
CA ASN A 39 20.57 14.61 11.81
C ASN A 39 20.34 15.53 13.01
N TYR A 40 19.54 15.10 13.99
CA TYR A 40 19.35 15.84 15.22
C TYR A 40 20.67 16.04 15.98
N GLN A 41 21.47 14.97 16.17
CA GLN A 41 22.76 15.07 16.84
C GLN A 41 23.74 15.98 16.08
N SER A 42 23.86 15.78 14.76
CA SER A 42 24.74 16.58 13.89
C SER A 42 24.37 18.06 13.88
N LEU A 43 23.08 18.39 13.71
CA LEU A 43 22.58 19.77 13.72
C LEU A 43 22.68 20.40 15.11
N ARG A 44 22.41 19.64 16.18
CA ARG A 44 22.56 20.14 17.55
C ARG A 44 24.01 20.50 17.86
N TYR A 45 24.97 19.67 17.44
CA TYR A 45 26.39 19.97 17.64
C TYR A 45 26.82 21.19 16.83
N LYS A 46 26.47 21.24 15.53
CA LYS A 46 26.91 22.30 14.62
C LYS A 46 26.21 23.64 14.88
N LEU A 47 24.88 23.64 14.93
CA LEU A 47 24.08 24.85 14.99
C LEU A 47 23.81 25.27 16.45
N GLY A 48 23.53 24.31 17.33
CA GLY A 48 23.37 24.57 18.76
C GLY A 48 24.68 24.92 19.47
N GLY A 49 25.81 24.38 19.01
CA GLY A 49 27.13 24.73 19.51
C GLY A 49 27.67 26.00 18.88
N LEU A 50 28.08 25.94 17.60
CA LEU A 50 28.86 27.00 16.97
C LEU A 50 28.05 28.27 16.65
N LEU A 51 26.77 28.11 16.31
CA LEU A 51 25.90 29.22 15.89
C LEU A 51 24.91 29.64 16.99
N ASN A 52 24.96 28.99 18.16
CA ASN A 52 24.06 29.21 19.28
C ASN A 52 22.56 29.23 18.90
N ARG A 53 22.16 28.43 17.90
CA ARG A 53 20.76 28.25 17.49
C ARG A 53 20.23 26.93 18.03
N ARG A 54 19.21 26.97 18.88
CA ARG A 54 18.66 25.74 19.47
C ARG A 54 17.96 24.91 18.41
N ILE A 55 18.15 23.59 18.46
CA ILE A 55 17.36 22.64 17.67
C ILE A 55 16.20 22.11 18.51
N PHE A 56 14.98 22.44 18.10
CA PHE A 56 13.74 21.96 18.70
C PHE A 56 13.15 20.79 17.90
N PRO A 57 13.19 19.55 18.41
CA PRO A 57 12.53 18.44 17.74
C PRO A 57 11.02 18.51 17.93
N PHE A 58 10.25 18.40 16.83
CA PHE A 58 8.79 18.33 16.87
C PHE A 58 8.30 16.99 16.32
N THR A 59 7.42 16.33 17.09
CA THR A 59 6.77 15.07 16.73
C THR A 59 5.26 15.20 16.89
N GLY A 60 4.51 14.64 15.94
CA GLY A 60 3.07 14.83 15.82
C GLY A 60 2.30 13.52 15.64
N ARG A 61 2.81 12.40 16.15
CA ARG A 61 2.32 11.04 15.86
C ARG A 61 0.82 10.82 16.16
N ARG A 62 0.16 9.97 15.36
CA ARG A 62 -1.28 9.62 15.48
C ARG A 62 -1.72 9.16 16.87
N ASP A 63 -0.85 8.45 17.59
CA ASP A 63 -1.12 7.89 18.92
C ASP A 63 -1.01 8.94 20.04
N MET A 64 -0.51 10.15 19.74
CA MET A 64 -0.44 11.23 20.71
C MET A 64 -1.81 11.83 20.97
N ASN A 65 -2.30 11.68 22.19
CA ASN A 65 -3.54 12.31 22.63
C ASN A 65 -3.26 13.73 23.16
N PHE A 66 -3.08 14.68 22.25
CA PHE A 66 -2.84 16.07 22.62
C PHE A 66 -3.99 16.66 23.45
N ASN A 67 -3.64 17.31 24.56
CA ASN A 67 -4.55 18.13 25.35
C ASN A 67 -4.16 19.62 25.25
N ASN A 68 -5.05 20.51 25.70
CA ASN A 68 -4.81 21.96 25.65
C ASN A 68 -3.52 22.40 26.35
N LYS A 69 -3.13 21.76 27.46
CA LYS A 69 -1.89 22.11 28.18
C LYS A 69 -0.66 21.82 27.34
N GLN A 70 -0.59 20.63 26.74
CA GLN A 70 0.50 20.22 25.85
C GLN A 70 0.58 21.09 24.60
N ILE A 71 -0.56 21.36 23.97
CA ILE A 71 -0.64 22.24 22.79
C ILE A 71 -0.15 23.65 23.12
N ASN A 72 -0.56 24.21 24.27
CA ASN A 72 -0.09 25.53 24.70
C ASN A 72 1.41 25.55 25.02
N GLN A 73 1.96 24.47 25.58
CA GLN A 73 3.41 24.34 25.81
C GLN A 73 4.18 24.29 24.49
N ILE A 74 3.71 23.50 23.53
CA ILE A 74 4.30 23.45 22.18
C ILE A 74 4.27 24.83 21.54
N PHE A 75 3.14 25.54 21.64
CA PHE A 75 3.03 26.87 21.06
C PHE A 75 3.98 27.88 21.70
N LYS A 76 4.12 27.86 23.04
CA LYS A 76 5.10 28.69 23.75
C LYS A 76 6.53 28.42 23.27
N HIS A 77 6.90 27.15 23.06
CA HIS A 77 8.23 26.82 22.53
C HIS A 77 8.43 27.36 21.10
N PHE A 78 7.42 27.27 20.24
CA PHE A 78 7.50 27.86 18.89
C PHE A 78 7.62 29.38 18.92
N GLN A 79 6.87 30.06 19.79
CA GLN A 79 6.96 31.51 19.97
C GLN A 79 8.33 31.94 20.52
N GLN A 80 8.88 31.20 21.49
CA GLN A 80 10.23 31.46 21.98
C GLN A 80 11.28 31.23 20.88
N GLY A 81 11.11 30.17 20.08
CA GLY A 81 11.98 29.87 18.96
C GLY A 81 11.99 30.96 17.89
N LEU A 82 10.85 31.63 17.65
CA LEU A 82 10.79 32.79 16.77
C LEU A 82 11.68 33.95 17.24
N HIS A 83 11.72 34.23 18.55
CA HIS A 83 12.58 35.28 19.09
C HIS A 83 14.07 34.92 19.04
N ASN A 84 14.40 33.65 19.25
CA ASN A 84 15.78 33.16 19.31
C ASN A 84 16.36 32.73 17.94
N CYS A 85 15.55 32.73 16.88
CA CYS A 85 15.88 32.13 15.58
C CYS A 85 16.26 30.64 15.71
N ASP A 86 15.51 29.92 16.54
CA ASP A 86 15.67 28.48 16.74
C ASP A 86 15.16 27.69 15.51
N ILE A 87 15.69 26.48 15.35
CA ILE A 87 15.39 25.59 14.22
C ILE A 87 14.46 24.49 14.69
N ILE A 88 13.38 24.26 13.94
CA ILE A 88 12.45 23.17 14.21
C ILE A 88 12.85 21.98 13.34
N LEU A 89 13.19 20.85 13.96
CA LEU A 89 13.49 19.61 13.25
C LEU A 89 12.28 18.67 13.36
N THR A 90 11.75 18.22 12.24
CA THR A 90 10.57 17.34 12.23
C THR A 90 10.60 16.37 11.06
N SER A 91 9.66 15.44 10.99
CA SER A 91 9.48 14.56 9.83
C SER A 91 8.25 14.98 9.02
N PRO A 92 8.21 14.67 7.71
CA PRO A 92 7.02 14.83 6.89
C PRO A 92 5.77 14.20 7.53
N GLU A 93 5.94 12.97 8.05
CA GLU A 93 4.87 12.24 8.73
C GLU A 93 4.32 13.00 9.94
N ASP A 94 5.18 13.61 10.75
CA ASP A 94 4.78 14.29 11.98
C ASP A 94 3.96 15.57 11.72
N ILE A 95 4.35 16.39 10.74
CA ILE A 95 3.58 17.59 10.36
C ILE A 95 2.21 17.19 9.81
N LEU A 96 2.20 16.26 8.86
CA LEU A 96 0.96 15.79 8.22
C LEU A 96 0.03 15.09 9.22
N SER A 97 0.61 14.34 10.14
CA SER A 97 -0.10 13.69 11.25
C SER A 97 -0.71 14.72 12.20
N PHE A 98 -0.01 15.82 12.50
CA PHE A 98 -0.55 16.94 13.28
C PHE A 98 -1.72 17.63 12.56
N ASP A 99 -1.65 17.75 11.23
CA ASP A 99 -2.73 18.23 10.39
C ASP A 99 -3.98 17.36 10.46
N LEU A 100 -3.83 16.05 10.30
CA LEU A 100 -4.94 15.11 10.43
C LEU A 100 -5.51 15.05 11.85
N LEU A 101 -4.66 15.10 12.89
CA LEU A 101 -5.11 15.08 14.29
C LEU A 101 -5.96 16.30 14.64
N THR A 102 -5.66 17.46 14.08
CA THR A 102 -6.47 18.68 14.28
C THR A 102 -7.90 18.46 13.76
N ILE A 103 -8.04 17.86 12.57
CA ILE A 103 -9.34 17.51 11.99
C ILE A 103 -10.04 16.43 12.84
N ASP A 104 -9.31 15.40 13.27
CA ASP A 104 -9.87 14.32 14.09
C ASP A 104 -10.37 14.81 15.46
N LYS A 105 -9.68 15.78 16.08
CA LYS A 105 -10.13 16.42 17.32
C LYS A 105 -11.44 17.17 17.14
N CYS A 106 -11.56 17.96 16.08
CA CYS A 106 -12.83 18.63 15.75
C CYS A 106 -13.96 17.64 15.49
N ARG A 107 -13.68 16.55 14.77
CA ARG A 107 -14.65 15.48 14.49
C ARG A 107 -15.11 14.75 15.76
N LYS A 108 -14.24 14.60 16.76
CA LYS A 108 -14.56 14.03 18.08
C LYS A 108 -15.23 15.03 19.03
N ASN A 109 -15.65 16.19 18.55
CA ASN A 109 -16.20 17.30 19.33
C ASN A 109 -15.24 17.89 20.39
N GLU A 110 -13.93 17.65 20.25
CA GLU A 110 -12.88 18.24 21.09
C GLU A 110 -12.46 19.62 20.56
N PHE A 111 -13.44 20.50 20.32
CA PHE A 111 -13.24 21.77 19.59
C PHE A 111 -12.22 22.72 20.23
N ASN A 112 -12.12 22.73 21.56
CA ASN A 112 -11.16 23.59 22.26
C ASN A 112 -9.71 23.22 21.91
N VAL A 113 -9.42 21.91 21.87
CA VAL A 113 -8.09 21.39 21.48
C VAL A 113 -7.88 21.62 19.98
N GLY A 114 -8.86 21.24 19.16
CA GLY A 114 -8.78 21.42 17.70
C GLY A 114 -8.55 22.89 17.30
N ARG A 115 -9.23 23.85 17.93
CA ARG A 115 -9.05 25.28 17.68
C ARG A 115 -7.66 25.77 18.07
N SER A 116 -7.12 25.27 19.18
CA SER A 116 -5.77 25.60 19.63
C SER A 116 -4.72 25.05 18.67
N MET A 117 -4.87 23.80 18.22
CA MET A 117 -4.00 23.19 17.20
C MET A 117 -4.08 23.93 15.86
N LEU A 118 -5.29 24.28 15.40
CA LEU A 118 -5.50 25.07 14.18
C LEU A 118 -4.83 26.45 14.26
N THR A 119 -4.83 27.06 15.45
CA THR A 119 -4.15 28.33 15.69
C THR A 119 -2.64 28.17 15.51
N ILE A 120 -2.05 27.10 16.06
CA ILE A 120 -0.64 26.78 15.83
C ILE A 120 -0.38 26.58 14.34
N GLN A 121 -1.16 25.77 13.63
CA GLN A 121 -0.96 25.52 12.19
C GLN A 121 -0.95 26.80 11.37
N ARG A 122 -1.92 27.70 11.61
CA ARG A 122 -1.99 29.01 10.95
C ARG A 122 -0.76 29.86 11.28
N TRP A 123 -0.30 29.80 12.53
CA TRP A 123 0.91 30.49 12.96
C TRP A 123 2.16 29.92 12.27
N LEU A 124 2.33 28.59 12.22
CA LEU A 124 3.45 27.93 11.52
C LEU A 124 3.49 28.39 10.06
N LYS A 125 2.36 28.33 9.35
CA LYS A 125 2.25 28.77 7.94
C LYS A 125 2.60 30.25 7.73
N LYS A 126 2.39 31.10 8.75
CA LYS A 126 2.66 32.54 8.67
C LYS A 126 4.10 32.89 9.03
N TYR A 127 4.70 32.23 10.02
CA TYR A 127 5.97 32.66 10.61
C TYR A 127 7.16 31.78 10.24
N ILE A 128 6.95 30.53 9.81
CA ILE A 128 8.03 29.59 9.50
C ILE A 128 8.38 29.59 8.01
N ARG A 129 9.65 29.33 7.72
CA ARG A 129 10.18 28.96 6.41
C ARG A 129 10.58 27.49 6.43
N ASP A 130 10.11 26.71 5.46
CA ASP A 130 10.45 25.28 5.36
C ASP A 130 11.67 25.08 4.45
N VAL A 131 12.61 24.26 4.92
CA VAL A 131 13.77 23.79 4.15
C VAL A 131 13.77 22.27 4.09
N LEU A 132 13.59 21.72 2.90
CA LEU A 132 13.52 20.28 2.68
C LEU A 132 14.90 19.75 2.24
N ASP A 133 15.43 18.78 2.98
CA ASP A 133 16.62 18.02 2.57
C ASP A 133 16.16 16.74 1.88
N GLU A 134 16.74 16.38 0.74
CA GLU A 134 16.24 15.33 -0.16
C GLU A 134 14.76 15.54 -0.53
N SER A 135 14.46 16.74 -1.04
CA SER A 135 13.09 17.22 -1.27
C SER A 135 12.28 16.37 -2.23
N ASP A 136 12.93 15.73 -3.19
CA ASP A 136 12.31 14.85 -4.18
C ASP A 136 11.77 13.57 -3.53
N GLU A 137 12.55 12.98 -2.63
CA GLU A 137 12.11 11.85 -1.81
C GLU A 137 11.11 12.28 -0.73
N ILE A 138 11.31 13.42 -0.05
CA ILE A 138 10.37 13.91 0.97
C ILE A 138 8.98 14.17 0.40
N LEU A 139 8.90 14.74 -0.80
CA LEU A 139 7.65 15.06 -1.48
C LEU A 139 7.10 13.90 -2.29
N HIS A 140 7.71 12.73 -2.21
CA HIS A 140 7.25 11.55 -2.93
C HIS A 140 5.85 11.13 -2.43
N VAL A 141 4.95 10.87 -3.39
CA VAL A 141 3.56 10.42 -3.15
C VAL A 141 3.42 9.14 -2.31
N LYS A 142 4.51 8.39 -2.07
CA LYS A 142 4.51 7.18 -1.23
C LYS A 142 4.26 7.51 0.24
N TYR A 143 4.58 8.73 0.67
CA TYR A 143 4.36 9.23 2.02
C TYR A 143 2.92 9.74 2.24
N GLN A 144 1.93 9.02 1.72
CA GLN A 144 0.53 9.30 2.00
C GLN A 144 0.16 8.76 3.39
N LEU A 145 -0.38 9.62 4.25
CA LEU A 145 -0.97 9.21 5.52
C LEU A 145 -2.47 9.00 5.36
N THR A 146 -2.98 7.91 5.94
CA THR A 146 -4.40 7.58 5.93
C THR A 146 -4.87 7.24 7.34
N TYR A 147 -5.78 8.04 7.87
CA TYR A 147 -6.44 7.81 9.15
C TYR A 147 -7.80 7.18 8.91
N THR A 148 -7.94 5.96 9.39
CA THR A 148 -9.22 5.26 9.44
C THR A 148 -10.13 5.91 10.48
N VAL A 149 -11.37 6.19 10.07
CA VAL A 149 -12.36 6.92 10.87
C VAL A 149 -13.72 6.23 10.81
N GLY A 150 -14.39 6.15 11.96
CA GLY A 150 -15.72 5.55 12.10
C GLY A 150 -15.68 4.07 12.44
N SER A 151 -16.82 3.41 12.30
CA SER A 151 -16.99 1.97 12.47
C SER A 151 -16.32 1.19 11.35
N GLN A 152 -15.91 -0.04 11.66
CA GLN A 152 -15.45 -1.00 10.68
C GLN A 152 -16.67 -1.70 10.07
N GLU A 153 -16.79 -1.63 8.75
CA GLU A 153 -17.90 -2.15 7.95
C GLU A 153 -17.42 -3.15 6.91
N GLN A 154 -18.35 -3.87 6.28
CA GLN A 154 -18.00 -4.73 5.14
C GLN A 154 -17.62 -3.86 3.92
N VAL A 155 -16.68 -4.36 3.12
CA VAL A 155 -16.30 -3.71 1.85
C VAL A 155 -17.48 -3.69 0.88
N ASP A 156 -17.55 -2.64 0.06
CA ASP A 156 -18.56 -2.50 -0.99
C ASP A 156 -18.63 -3.72 -1.91
N GLY A 157 -19.86 -4.10 -2.26
CA GLY A 157 -20.18 -5.33 -2.99
C GLY A 157 -20.24 -6.59 -2.12
N ARG A 158 -19.86 -6.51 -0.83
CA ARG A 158 -20.00 -7.59 0.17
C ARG A 158 -19.67 -8.98 -0.42
N THR A 159 -20.57 -9.95 -0.27
CA THR A 159 -20.44 -11.31 -0.81
C THR A 159 -20.24 -11.37 -2.31
N GLU A 160 -20.91 -10.51 -3.05
CA GLU A 160 -20.85 -10.49 -4.51
C GLU A 160 -19.47 -10.08 -5.02
N ARG A 161 -18.74 -9.27 -4.24
CA ARG A 161 -17.35 -8.90 -4.55
C ARG A 161 -16.45 -10.12 -4.70
N TRP A 162 -16.41 -10.97 -3.68
CA TRP A 162 -15.52 -12.14 -3.74
C TRP A 162 -16.07 -13.27 -4.60
N LYS A 163 -17.40 -13.45 -4.68
CA LYS A 163 -17.99 -14.41 -5.63
C LYS A 163 -17.66 -14.03 -7.08
N THR A 164 -17.72 -12.75 -7.44
CA THR A 164 -17.34 -12.27 -8.77
C THR A 164 -15.88 -12.57 -9.08
N ILE A 165 -14.97 -12.29 -8.13
CA ILE A 165 -13.54 -12.62 -8.28
C ILE A 165 -13.34 -14.13 -8.44
N GLN A 166 -14.05 -14.95 -7.66
CA GLN A 166 -13.97 -16.41 -7.75
C GLN A 166 -14.40 -16.92 -9.13
N LYS A 167 -15.52 -16.43 -9.67
CA LYS A 167 -15.97 -16.75 -11.04
C LYS A 167 -14.95 -16.35 -12.11
N ILE A 168 -14.33 -15.18 -11.97
CA ILE A 168 -13.25 -14.76 -12.89
C ILE A 168 -12.07 -15.74 -12.82
N LEU A 169 -11.67 -16.18 -11.63
CA LEU A 169 -10.59 -17.15 -11.46
C LEU A 169 -10.96 -18.50 -12.09
N GLU A 170 -12.21 -18.95 -11.98
CA GLU A 170 -12.68 -20.16 -12.66
C GLU A 170 -12.59 -20.05 -14.19
N LEU A 171 -12.96 -18.90 -14.75
CA LEU A 171 -12.78 -18.64 -16.18
C LEU A 171 -11.30 -18.65 -16.58
N VAL A 172 -10.43 -18.02 -15.78
CA VAL A 172 -8.98 -18.05 -16.02
C VAL A 172 -8.47 -19.50 -16.00
N LYS A 173 -8.87 -20.31 -15.01
CA LYS A 173 -8.51 -21.73 -14.94
C LYS A 173 -8.96 -22.47 -16.21
N LYS A 174 -10.22 -22.32 -16.62
CA LYS A 174 -10.80 -22.96 -17.81
C LYS A 174 -10.00 -22.65 -19.09
N HIS A 175 -9.52 -21.41 -19.23
CA HIS A 175 -8.83 -20.96 -20.44
C HIS A 175 -7.29 -20.96 -20.33
N SER A 176 -6.73 -21.21 -19.15
CA SER A 176 -5.29 -21.11 -18.87
C SER A 176 -4.42 -21.95 -19.80
N ALA A 177 -4.83 -23.18 -20.11
CA ALA A 177 -4.12 -24.08 -21.03
C ALA A 177 -4.07 -23.52 -22.47
N ASN A 178 -5.20 -23.00 -22.97
CA ASN A 178 -5.28 -22.42 -24.30
C ASN A 178 -4.48 -21.11 -24.39
N ILE A 179 -4.56 -20.26 -23.37
CA ILE A 179 -3.77 -19.03 -23.28
C ILE A 179 -2.27 -19.38 -23.28
N SER A 180 -1.85 -20.41 -22.54
CA SER A 180 -0.45 -20.85 -22.55
C SER A 180 0.01 -21.36 -23.91
N LYS A 181 -0.86 -22.00 -24.70
CA LYS A 181 -0.53 -22.46 -26.05
C LYS A 181 -0.35 -21.28 -27.02
N CYS A 182 -1.21 -20.27 -26.93
CA CYS A 182 -1.11 -19.06 -27.77
C CYS A 182 0.08 -18.16 -27.38
N PHE A 183 0.55 -18.25 -26.13
CA PHE A 183 1.55 -17.33 -25.57
C PHE A 183 2.64 -18.07 -24.77
N SER A 184 3.28 -19.06 -25.38
CA SER A 184 4.20 -20.02 -24.74
C SER A 184 5.32 -19.40 -23.89
N GLU A 185 5.93 -18.30 -24.35
CA GLU A 185 7.03 -17.63 -23.62
C GLU A 185 6.54 -16.50 -22.70
N LYS A 186 5.30 -16.05 -22.90
CA LYS A 186 4.72 -14.89 -22.20
C LYS A 186 3.85 -15.28 -21.02
N VAL A 187 3.68 -16.58 -20.79
CA VAL A 187 2.87 -17.17 -19.72
C VAL A 187 3.62 -18.31 -19.06
N CYS A 188 3.67 -18.33 -17.74
CA CYS A 188 4.13 -19.49 -16.98
C CYS A 188 2.91 -20.33 -16.61
N TYR A 189 2.76 -21.49 -17.22
CA TYR A 189 1.66 -22.42 -16.97
C TYR A 189 2.22 -23.78 -16.56
N LYS A 190 1.68 -24.36 -15.48
CA LYS A 190 1.81 -25.78 -15.16
C LYS A 190 0.44 -26.33 -14.79
N PRO A 191 -0.02 -27.42 -15.45
CA PRO A 191 -1.29 -28.03 -15.12
C PRO A 191 -1.26 -28.57 -13.67
N SER A 192 -2.43 -28.54 -13.03
CA SER A 192 -2.64 -29.19 -11.73
C SER A 192 -2.67 -30.70 -11.88
N LYS A 193 -2.37 -31.42 -10.79
CA LYS A 193 -2.57 -32.88 -10.73
C LYS A 193 -4.05 -33.27 -10.79
N ARG A 194 -4.92 -32.44 -10.19
CA ARG A 194 -6.37 -32.62 -10.17
C ARG A 194 -7.09 -31.52 -10.92
N ASN A 195 -8.17 -31.87 -11.59
CA ASN A 195 -9.01 -30.93 -12.31
C ASN A 195 -9.66 -29.90 -11.38
N SER A 196 -9.95 -30.23 -10.13
CA SER A 196 -10.53 -29.30 -9.15
C SER A 196 -9.58 -28.16 -8.75
N ALA A 197 -8.26 -28.38 -8.85
CA ALA A 197 -7.24 -27.47 -8.36
C ALA A 197 -6.88 -26.37 -9.36
N PHE A 198 -6.55 -25.18 -8.85
CA PHE A 198 -6.10 -24.07 -9.68
C PHE A 198 -4.68 -24.33 -10.23
N PRO A 199 -4.46 -24.26 -11.56
CA PRO A 199 -3.15 -24.52 -12.14
C PRO A 199 -2.16 -23.43 -11.77
N GLN A 200 -0.86 -23.74 -11.81
CA GLN A 200 0.13 -22.69 -11.68
C GLN A 200 0.05 -21.82 -12.94
N PHE A 201 -0.46 -20.60 -12.82
CA PHE A 201 -0.66 -19.68 -13.94
C PHE A 201 -0.14 -18.30 -13.59
N ARG A 202 0.80 -17.78 -14.40
CA ARG A 202 1.32 -16.41 -14.28
C ARG A 202 1.52 -15.76 -15.63
N LEU A 203 1.28 -14.47 -15.68
CA LEU A 203 1.56 -13.63 -16.84
C LEU A 203 2.98 -13.07 -16.74
N GLN A 204 3.76 -13.15 -17.82
CA GLN A 204 5.11 -12.59 -17.89
C GLN A 204 5.14 -11.26 -18.67
N SER A 205 4.24 -11.10 -19.65
CA SER A 205 4.10 -9.87 -20.44
C SER A 205 2.67 -9.29 -20.38
N HIS A 206 2.42 -8.18 -21.08
CA HIS A 206 1.11 -7.52 -21.11
C HIS A 206 0.19 -8.09 -22.21
N GLU A 207 0.74 -8.69 -23.26
CA GLU A 207 -0.05 -9.13 -24.41
C GLU A 207 -1.11 -10.19 -24.10
N PRO A 208 -0.84 -11.27 -23.33
CA PRO A 208 -1.88 -12.26 -23.02
C PRO A 208 -3.01 -11.66 -22.18
N TYR A 209 -2.70 -10.60 -21.42
CA TYR A 209 -3.70 -9.85 -20.66
C TYR A 209 -4.60 -9.02 -21.56
N ALA A 210 -4.09 -8.48 -22.67
CA ALA A 210 -4.92 -7.74 -23.62
C ALA A 210 -6.06 -8.64 -24.15
N LEU A 211 -5.76 -9.88 -24.53
CA LEU A 211 -6.79 -10.84 -24.96
C LEU A 211 -7.80 -11.16 -23.84
N LEU A 212 -7.31 -11.39 -22.62
CA LEU A 212 -8.15 -11.65 -21.45
C LEU A 212 -9.07 -10.46 -21.13
N SER A 213 -8.53 -9.24 -21.24
CA SER A 213 -9.28 -8.01 -21.06
C SER A 213 -10.31 -7.81 -22.15
N ILE A 214 -10.00 -8.12 -23.41
CA ILE A 214 -10.93 -7.99 -24.54
C ILE A 214 -12.09 -8.96 -24.38
N ILE A 215 -11.85 -10.23 -24.05
CA ILE A 215 -12.93 -11.21 -23.83
C ILE A 215 -13.86 -10.74 -22.70
N LEU A 216 -13.28 -10.29 -21.58
CA LEU A 216 -14.07 -9.81 -20.45
C LEU A 216 -14.75 -8.45 -20.74
N THR A 217 -14.15 -7.59 -21.56
CA THR A 217 -14.73 -6.32 -22.00
C THR A 217 -15.86 -6.51 -23.01
N ILE A 218 -15.73 -7.50 -23.93
CA ILE A 218 -16.77 -7.89 -24.90
C ILE A 218 -17.98 -8.50 -24.19
N ILE A 219 -17.75 -9.41 -23.22
CA ILE A 219 -18.83 -10.01 -22.42
C ILE A 219 -19.62 -8.94 -21.63
N LEU A 220 -19.00 -7.79 -21.35
CA LEU A 220 -19.52 -6.79 -20.41
C LEU A 220 -19.81 -5.41 -21.02
N GLU A 221 -19.74 -5.27 -22.35
CA GLU A 221 -19.99 -4.01 -23.11
C GLU A 221 -19.45 -2.72 -22.43
N THR A 222 -18.25 -2.79 -21.84
CA THR A 222 -17.78 -1.76 -20.88
C THR A 222 -17.41 -0.39 -21.49
N HIS A 223 -17.66 -0.18 -22.79
CA HIS A 223 -17.51 1.11 -23.46
C HIS A 223 -18.71 2.04 -23.27
N SER A 224 -19.83 1.54 -22.76
CA SER A 224 -21.04 2.32 -22.49
C SER A 224 -20.93 3.15 -21.19
N SER A 225 -21.59 4.31 -21.13
CA SER A 225 -21.71 5.08 -19.89
C SER A 225 -22.54 4.31 -18.85
N VAL A 226 -22.16 4.41 -17.56
CA VAL A 226 -22.83 3.70 -16.45
C VAL A 226 -24.33 4.03 -16.40
N GLU A 227 -24.71 5.25 -16.76
CA GLU A 227 -26.10 5.73 -16.80
C GLU A 227 -27.00 4.90 -17.73
N HIS A 228 -26.48 4.39 -18.85
CA HIS A 228 -27.24 3.52 -19.76
C HIS A 228 -27.44 2.10 -19.21
N LEU A 229 -26.62 1.67 -18.26
CA LEU A 229 -26.71 0.35 -17.63
C LEU A 229 -27.70 0.34 -16.46
N ILE A 230 -27.85 1.46 -15.74
CA ILE A 230 -28.70 1.56 -14.54
C ILE A 230 -30.15 1.19 -14.83
N ASN A 231 -30.67 1.58 -16.00
CA ASN A 231 -32.06 1.31 -16.37
C ASN A 231 -32.29 -0.07 -16.99
N LYS A 232 -31.21 -0.81 -17.32
CA LYS A 232 -31.29 -2.11 -18.03
C LYS A 232 -31.00 -3.31 -17.13
N PHE A 233 -30.32 -3.10 -16.01
CA PHE A 233 -29.75 -4.16 -15.19
C PHE A 233 -30.14 -4.01 -13.73
N THR A 234 -30.14 -5.12 -12.99
CA THR A 234 -30.40 -5.07 -11.55
C THR A 234 -29.23 -4.41 -10.82
N CYS A 235 -29.46 -3.93 -9.59
CA CYS A 235 -28.39 -3.39 -8.75
C CYS A 235 -27.22 -4.38 -8.56
N ILE A 236 -27.50 -5.68 -8.53
CA ILE A 236 -26.50 -6.75 -8.38
C ILE A 236 -25.62 -6.84 -9.63
N ASP A 237 -26.24 -6.84 -10.81
CA ASP A 237 -25.53 -6.88 -12.10
C ASP A 237 -24.62 -5.65 -12.27
N ILE A 238 -25.13 -4.46 -11.90
CA ILE A 238 -24.35 -3.22 -11.94
C ILE A 238 -23.14 -3.31 -11.01
N GLN A 239 -23.31 -3.83 -9.78
CA GLN A 239 -22.19 -4.05 -8.86
C GLN A 239 -21.15 -5.01 -9.46
N LEU A 240 -21.59 -6.11 -10.06
CA LEU A 240 -20.72 -7.07 -10.73
C LEU A 240 -19.94 -6.38 -11.85
N PHE A 241 -20.60 -5.62 -12.72
CA PHE A 241 -19.95 -4.88 -13.81
C PHE A 241 -18.91 -3.89 -13.30
N LEU A 242 -19.20 -3.16 -12.22
CA LEU A 242 -18.25 -2.23 -11.61
C LEU A 242 -17.04 -2.96 -11.02
N ILE A 243 -17.24 -4.10 -10.36
CA ILE A 243 -16.16 -4.93 -9.83
C ILE A 243 -15.27 -5.43 -10.97
N VAL A 244 -15.85 -6.00 -12.02
CA VAL A 244 -15.06 -6.51 -13.15
C VAL A 244 -14.35 -5.38 -13.89
N ARG A 245 -15.05 -4.26 -14.14
CA ARG A 245 -14.45 -3.06 -14.74
C ARG A 245 -13.24 -2.61 -13.92
N GLY A 246 -13.36 -2.49 -12.60
CA GLY A 246 -12.24 -2.09 -11.73
C GLY A 246 -11.07 -3.08 -11.78
N LEU A 247 -11.35 -4.39 -11.79
CA LEU A 247 -10.33 -5.43 -11.90
C LEU A 247 -9.55 -5.39 -13.23
N LEU A 248 -10.21 -4.95 -14.31
CA LEU A 248 -9.65 -4.88 -15.66
C LEU A 248 -9.00 -3.54 -15.97
N SER A 249 -9.72 -2.44 -15.81
CA SER A 249 -9.26 -1.09 -16.18
C SER A 249 -8.06 -0.66 -15.33
N LEU A 250 -8.05 -1.03 -14.05
CA LEU A 250 -6.94 -0.75 -13.13
C LEU A 250 -5.88 -1.86 -13.14
N LYS A 251 -5.98 -2.82 -14.07
CA LYS A 251 -5.03 -3.91 -14.29
C LYS A 251 -4.73 -4.75 -13.04
N PHE A 252 -5.66 -4.82 -12.08
CA PHE A 252 -5.46 -5.59 -10.85
C PHE A 252 -5.23 -7.08 -11.13
N LEU A 253 -5.94 -7.65 -12.10
CA LEU A 253 -5.74 -9.03 -12.51
C LEU A 253 -4.34 -9.25 -13.11
N LEU A 254 -3.87 -8.34 -13.98
CA LEU A 254 -2.51 -8.40 -14.53
C LEU A 254 -1.45 -8.36 -13.43
N ILE A 255 -1.57 -7.40 -12.52
CA ILE A 255 -0.64 -7.25 -11.39
C ILE A 255 -0.65 -8.51 -10.53
N THR A 256 -1.83 -9.06 -10.24
CA THR A 256 -1.99 -10.26 -9.40
C THR A 256 -1.37 -11.49 -10.07
N PHE A 257 -1.66 -11.74 -11.34
CA PHE A 257 -1.10 -12.88 -12.07
C PHE A 257 0.40 -12.75 -12.40
N ARG A 258 0.99 -11.57 -12.25
CA ARG A 258 2.45 -11.39 -12.34
C ARG A 258 3.17 -11.77 -11.06
N LYS A 259 2.51 -11.60 -9.91
CA LYS A 259 3.11 -11.85 -8.59
C LYS A 259 3.41 -13.32 -8.39
N ARG A 260 4.50 -13.59 -7.69
CA ARG A 260 4.93 -14.92 -7.26
C ARG A 260 4.55 -15.14 -5.80
N TYR A 261 3.81 -16.21 -5.53
CA TYR A 261 3.56 -16.66 -4.16
C TYR A 261 4.88 -16.98 -3.44
N ARG A 262 4.96 -16.63 -2.16
CA ARG A 262 6.13 -16.68 -1.24
C ARG A 262 7.38 -15.91 -1.68
N VAL A 263 7.28 -15.16 -2.76
CA VAL A 263 8.30 -14.18 -3.17
C VAL A 263 7.76 -12.77 -3.05
N ASN A 264 6.55 -12.53 -3.57
CA ASN A 264 5.88 -11.23 -3.52
C ASN A 264 4.74 -11.21 -2.50
N TYR A 265 4.12 -12.35 -2.19
CA TYR A 265 3.02 -12.44 -1.23
C TYR A 265 2.88 -13.85 -0.66
N GLY A 266 2.38 -14.00 0.56
CA GLY A 266 2.11 -15.31 1.16
C GLY A 266 1.31 -15.23 2.45
N VAL A 267 0.86 -16.37 2.97
CA VAL A 267 0.27 -16.44 4.32
C VAL A 267 1.42 -16.54 5.32
N ASN A 268 1.37 -15.74 6.38
CA ASN A 268 2.38 -15.80 7.43
C ASN A 268 2.06 -16.97 8.37
N PRO A 269 2.96 -17.95 8.54
CA PRO A 269 2.71 -19.14 9.36
C PRO A 269 2.87 -18.89 10.86
N SER A 270 3.31 -17.70 11.29
CA SER A 270 3.52 -17.39 12.70
C SER A 270 2.22 -17.53 13.51
N LEU A 271 2.27 -18.26 14.62
CA LEU A 271 1.14 -18.40 15.56
C LEU A 271 0.71 -17.07 16.18
N SER A 272 1.60 -16.07 16.22
CA SER A 272 1.27 -14.71 16.67
C SER A 272 0.55 -13.88 15.59
N PHE A 273 0.48 -14.39 14.35
CA PHE A 273 -0.11 -13.69 13.22
C PHE A 273 -1.51 -14.19 12.89
N ASN A 274 -2.51 -13.51 13.47
CA ASN A 274 -3.91 -13.94 13.43
C ASN A 274 -4.68 -13.65 12.12
N ARG A 275 -3.99 -13.35 11.00
CA ARG A 275 -4.66 -13.08 9.71
C ARG A 275 -4.56 -14.28 8.77
N LEU A 276 -5.65 -14.52 8.07
CA LEU A 276 -5.87 -15.58 7.08
C LEU A 276 -5.61 -15.11 5.64
N MET A 277 -5.64 -13.80 5.36
CA MET A 277 -5.26 -13.26 4.06
C MET A 277 -3.75 -13.26 3.84
N ALA A 278 -3.37 -13.43 2.57
CA ALA A 278 -1.98 -13.29 2.16
C ALA A 278 -1.49 -11.85 2.29
N VAL A 279 -0.26 -11.69 2.78
CA VAL A 279 0.43 -10.42 2.97
C VAL A 279 1.61 -10.27 2.02
N PRO A 280 2.05 -9.04 1.69
CA PRO A 280 3.26 -8.81 0.90
C PRO A 280 4.50 -9.39 1.58
N PHE A 281 5.38 -10.05 0.82
CA PHE A 281 6.67 -10.54 1.31
C PHE A 281 7.77 -9.62 0.78
N PRO A 282 8.61 -9.02 1.65
CA PRO A 282 9.62 -8.04 1.26
C PRO A 282 10.89 -8.68 0.64
N ALA A 283 11.19 -9.94 0.95
CA ALA A 283 12.31 -10.68 0.40
C ALA A 283 11.98 -12.17 0.24
N LYS A 284 12.82 -12.89 -0.51
CA LYS A 284 12.69 -14.32 -0.80
C LYS A 284 13.18 -15.17 0.40
N ASP A 285 12.49 -16.29 0.66
CA ASP A 285 12.93 -17.44 1.46
C ASP A 285 12.85 -17.37 3.01
N VAL A 286 11.72 -17.86 3.56
CA VAL A 286 11.78 -18.89 4.63
C VAL A 286 11.41 -20.20 3.95
N VAL A 287 12.26 -21.21 4.07
CA VAL A 287 12.13 -22.51 3.39
C VAL A 287 10.80 -23.16 3.76
N ALA A 288 10.02 -23.56 2.76
CA ALA A 288 9.23 -24.78 2.87
C ALA A 288 9.15 -25.37 1.48
N ASP A 289 9.56 -26.62 1.37
CA ASP A 289 9.46 -27.40 0.16
C ASP A 289 8.01 -27.45 -0.32
N ARG A 290 7.84 -27.09 -1.59
CA ARG A 290 6.63 -27.24 -2.42
C ARG A 290 5.54 -26.18 -2.19
N PRO A 291 4.95 -25.65 -3.28
CA PRO A 291 3.77 -24.80 -3.19
C PRO A 291 2.54 -25.68 -2.93
N GLU A 292 2.16 -25.87 -1.67
CA GLU A 292 0.85 -26.44 -1.38
C GLU A 292 -0.20 -25.33 -1.45
N PHE A 293 -0.73 -25.08 -2.64
CA PHE A 293 -1.92 -24.25 -2.87
C PHE A 293 -3.17 -24.92 -2.29
N GLY A 294 -3.31 -25.01 -0.97
CA GLY A 294 -4.44 -25.74 -0.39
C GLY A 294 -4.73 -25.37 1.05
N LEU A 295 -5.88 -25.84 1.52
CA LEU A 295 -6.27 -25.73 2.92
C LEU A 295 -5.48 -26.71 3.78
N ASN A 296 -5.03 -26.27 4.95
CA ASN A 296 -4.46 -27.20 5.91
C ASN A 296 -5.56 -28.09 6.55
N ASN A 297 -5.16 -29.15 7.25
CA ASN A 297 -6.11 -30.10 7.86
C ASN A 297 -7.08 -29.44 8.83
N SER A 298 -6.63 -28.43 9.59
CA SER A 298 -7.49 -27.71 10.53
C SER A 298 -8.55 -26.87 9.80
N GLN A 299 -8.17 -26.20 8.71
CA GLN A 299 -9.08 -25.42 7.88
C GLN A 299 -10.10 -26.31 7.15
N LEU A 300 -9.67 -27.47 6.63
CA LEU A 300 -10.60 -28.45 6.04
C LEU A 300 -11.59 -28.96 7.07
N PHE A 301 -11.10 -29.32 8.26
CA PHE A 301 -11.96 -29.77 9.34
C PHE A 301 -13.00 -28.70 9.74
N GLN A 302 -12.60 -27.42 9.78
CA GLN A 302 -13.53 -26.31 9.99
C GLN A 302 -14.60 -26.24 8.90
N CYS A 303 -14.25 -26.40 7.63
CA CYS A 303 -15.24 -26.43 6.54
C CYS A 303 -16.25 -27.55 6.72
N PHE A 304 -15.80 -28.77 7.04
CA PHE A 304 -16.68 -29.91 7.21
C PHE A 304 -17.58 -29.81 8.45
N ASN A 305 -17.07 -29.26 9.55
CA ASN A 305 -17.89 -29.01 10.73
C ASN A 305 -18.96 -27.95 10.45
N CYS A 306 -18.60 -26.84 9.81
CA CYS A 306 -19.55 -25.80 9.41
C CYS A 306 -20.60 -26.36 8.43
N LEU A 307 -20.17 -27.18 7.46
CA LEU A 307 -21.08 -27.90 6.58
C LEU A 307 -22.06 -28.81 7.34
N ASN A 308 -21.61 -29.49 8.39
CA ASN A 308 -22.45 -30.38 9.19
C ASN A 308 -23.38 -29.64 10.19
N GLU A 309 -22.93 -28.51 10.73
CA GLU A 309 -23.58 -27.84 11.87
C GLU A 309 -24.39 -26.61 11.46
N GLU A 310 -23.99 -25.88 10.41
CA GLU A 310 -24.56 -24.58 10.06
C GLU A 310 -25.36 -24.58 8.75
N GLU A 311 -25.10 -25.51 7.82
CA GLU A 311 -25.78 -25.55 6.52
C GLU A 311 -27.12 -26.29 6.57
N THR A 312 -28.12 -25.73 5.89
CA THR A 312 -29.47 -26.33 5.84
C THR A 312 -29.56 -27.55 4.92
N ASP A 313 -28.74 -27.58 3.87
CA ASP A 313 -28.63 -28.70 2.93
C ASP A 313 -27.14 -29.07 2.68
N PRO A 314 -26.52 -29.77 3.65
CA PRO A 314 -25.13 -30.19 3.55
C PRO A 314 -24.85 -31.10 2.34
N THR A 315 -25.83 -31.94 1.98
CA THR A 315 -25.69 -32.93 0.90
C THR A 315 -25.51 -32.24 -0.44
N SER A 316 -26.37 -31.27 -0.78
CA SER A 316 -26.28 -30.54 -2.05
C SER A 316 -24.94 -29.79 -2.20
N ILE A 317 -24.46 -29.16 -1.13
CA ILE A 317 -23.16 -28.47 -1.14
C ILE A 317 -22.02 -29.48 -1.30
N TYR A 318 -22.06 -30.60 -0.58
CA TYR A 318 -21.04 -31.64 -0.68
C TYR A 318 -21.00 -32.29 -2.07
N ASP A 319 -22.17 -32.54 -2.67
CA ASP A 319 -22.28 -33.08 -4.03
C ASP A 319 -21.60 -32.14 -5.03
N GLN A 320 -21.73 -30.82 -4.88
CA GLN A 320 -20.97 -29.86 -5.70
C GLN A 320 -19.46 -29.98 -5.52
N TRP A 321 -18.98 -30.27 -4.30
CA TRP A 321 -17.54 -30.44 -4.04
C TRP A 321 -17.02 -31.69 -4.75
N VAL A 322 -17.77 -32.80 -4.67
CA VAL A 322 -17.47 -34.07 -5.32
C VAL A 322 -17.52 -33.94 -6.84
N LEU A 323 -18.54 -33.28 -7.40
CA LEU A 323 -18.71 -33.06 -8.84
C LEU A 323 -17.57 -32.26 -9.47
N TYR A 324 -16.82 -31.50 -8.68
CA TYR A 324 -15.68 -30.72 -9.14
C TYR A 324 -14.37 -31.52 -9.17
N GLU A 325 -14.37 -32.75 -8.65
CA GLU A 325 -13.28 -33.73 -8.75
C GLU A 325 -13.54 -34.73 -9.90
N ASP A 326 -12.50 -35.41 -10.34
CA ASP A 326 -12.67 -36.55 -11.25
C ASP A 326 -13.18 -37.77 -10.46
N GLU A 327 -14.16 -38.50 -10.99
CA GLU A 327 -14.79 -39.65 -10.31
C GLU A 327 -13.79 -40.71 -9.81
N LYS A 328 -12.74 -40.95 -10.60
CA LYS A 328 -11.64 -41.89 -10.26
C LYS A 328 -10.81 -41.47 -9.04
N ASP A 329 -10.81 -40.18 -8.72
CA ASP A 329 -10.00 -39.59 -7.66
C ASP A 329 -10.78 -39.47 -6.34
N VAL A 330 -12.08 -39.81 -6.34
CA VAL A 330 -12.96 -39.76 -5.16
C VAL A 330 -13.22 -41.17 -4.62
N PRO A 331 -12.67 -41.53 -3.44
CA PRO A 331 -12.93 -42.83 -2.82
C PRO A 331 -14.42 -43.08 -2.57
N LYS A 332 -14.88 -44.32 -2.81
CA LYS A 332 -16.27 -44.74 -2.60
C LYS A 332 -16.82 -44.41 -1.21
N SER A 333 -15.98 -44.46 -0.18
CA SER A 333 -16.37 -44.15 1.20
C SER A 333 -16.81 -42.70 1.41
N ILE A 334 -16.41 -41.78 0.52
CA ILE A 334 -16.70 -40.35 0.62
C ILE A 334 -17.43 -39.81 -0.62
N GLN A 335 -17.99 -40.66 -1.48
CA GLN A 335 -18.71 -40.19 -2.68
C GLN A 335 -19.99 -39.43 -2.34
N GLN A 336 -20.61 -39.74 -1.20
CA GLN A 336 -21.83 -39.11 -0.72
C GLN A 336 -21.63 -38.59 0.69
N TRP A 337 -22.33 -37.51 1.04
CA TRP A 337 -22.24 -36.89 2.36
C TRP A 337 -22.53 -37.88 3.50
N ILE A 338 -23.50 -38.78 3.29
CA ILE A 338 -23.90 -39.79 4.30
C ILE A 338 -22.77 -40.77 4.67
N GLY A 339 -21.78 -40.96 3.79
CA GLY A 339 -20.62 -41.81 4.03
C GLY A 339 -19.49 -41.11 4.79
N VAL A 340 -19.57 -39.79 4.96
CA VAL A 340 -18.54 -38.99 5.62
C VAL A 340 -18.68 -39.12 7.14
N ASN A 341 -17.64 -39.67 7.77
CA ASN A 341 -17.54 -39.78 9.22
C ASN A 341 -16.43 -38.89 9.75
N LEU A 342 -16.80 -37.70 10.24
CA LEU A 342 -15.86 -36.73 10.82
C LEU A 342 -15.23 -37.20 12.14
N LYS A 343 -15.57 -38.36 12.69
CA LYS A 343 -14.89 -38.95 13.87
C LYS A 343 -13.79 -39.94 13.46
N ASP A 344 -13.88 -40.54 12.27
CA ASP A 344 -12.89 -41.47 11.74
C ASP A 344 -11.62 -40.72 11.30
N TYR A 345 -10.53 -40.89 12.05
CA TYR A 345 -9.26 -40.24 11.75
C TYR A 345 -8.69 -40.69 10.41
N GLN A 346 -8.79 -41.97 10.08
CA GLN A 346 -8.17 -42.53 8.88
C GLN A 346 -8.92 -42.06 7.64
N GLN A 347 -10.26 -42.14 7.65
CA GLN A 347 -11.07 -41.60 6.55
C GLN A 347 -10.83 -40.09 6.36
N ARG A 348 -10.73 -39.31 7.45
CA ARG A 348 -10.46 -37.87 7.36
C ARG A 348 -9.13 -37.56 6.68
N ILE A 349 -8.04 -38.18 7.12
CA ILE A 349 -6.70 -37.84 6.60
C ILE A 349 -6.49 -38.42 5.21
N ASP A 350 -6.75 -39.71 5.05
CA ASP A 350 -6.33 -40.45 3.85
C ASP A 350 -7.30 -40.27 2.69
N HIS A 351 -8.60 -40.08 2.96
CA HIS A 351 -9.62 -39.95 1.92
C HIS A 351 -10.13 -38.51 1.82
N LEU A 352 -10.68 -37.94 2.90
CA LEU A 352 -11.41 -36.67 2.84
C LEU A 352 -10.49 -35.47 2.58
N PHE A 353 -9.50 -35.26 3.45
CA PHE A 353 -8.59 -34.11 3.36
C PHE A 353 -7.64 -34.23 2.17
N SER A 354 -7.17 -35.45 1.88
CA SER A 354 -6.33 -35.69 0.71
C SER A 354 -7.08 -35.36 -0.58
N THR A 355 -8.39 -35.61 -0.67
CA THR A 355 -9.24 -35.31 -1.85
C THR A 355 -9.51 -33.81 -1.97
N PHE A 356 -9.96 -33.15 -0.89
CA PHE A 356 -10.51 -31.80 -0.98
C PHE A 356 -9.53 -30.65 -0.71
N ARG A 357 -8.30 -30.93 -0.27
CA ARG A 357 -7.29 -29.89 0.09
C ARG A 357 -7.09 -28.83 -0.98
N TYR A 358 -7.04 -29.25 -2.24
CA TYR A 358 -6.76 -28.40 -3.39
C TYR A 358 -8.01 -28.03 -4.18
N ASN A 359 -9.18 -28.51 -3.75
CA ASN A 359 -10.44 -28.30 -4.44
C ASN A 359 -10.84 -26.82 -4.33
N MET A 360 -10.95 -26.14 -5.47
CA MET A 360 -11.24 -24.70 -5.50
C MET A 360 -12.59 -24.33 -4.89
N ILE A 361 -13.60 -25.20 -4.98
CA ILE A 361 -14.92 -24.93 -4.41
C ILE A 361 -14.85 -24.98 -2.89
N VAL A 362 -14.12 -25.94 -2.32
CA VAL A 362 -13.88 -26.02 -0.87
C VAL A 362 -13.03 -24.84 -0.38
N ILE A 363 -11.99 -24.45 -1.13
CA ILE A 363 -11.22 -23.25 -0.84
C ILE A 363 -12.10 -21.99 -0.89
N ASN A 364 -13.01 -21.90 -1.86
CA ASN A 364 -13.95 -20.78 -1.98
C ASN A 364 -14.95 -20.76 -0.84
N TYR A 365 -15.43 -21.92 -0.39
CA TYR A 365 -16.27 -22.09 0.79
C TYR A 365 -15.54 -21.58 2.05
N PHE A 366 -14.30 -22.06 2.28
CA PHE A 366 -13.47 -21.59 3.40
C PHE A 366 -13.32 -20.06 3.40
N ARG A 367 -13.02 -19.49 2.23
CA ARG A 367 -12.84 -18.04 2.09
C ARG A 367 -14.12 -17.28 2.34
N HIS A 368 -15.27 -17.82 1.92
CA HIS A 368 -16.57 -17.19 2.06
C HIS A 368 -17.01 -17.10 3.52
N TYR A 369 -16.83 -18.16 4.30
CA TYR A 369 -17.33 -18.21 5.69
C TYR A 369 -16.31 -17.75 6.72
N PHE A 370 -15.02 -18.06 6.54
CA PHE A 370 -14.01 -17.86 7.59
C PHE A 370 -13.07 -16.68 7.33
N VAL A 371 -12.81 -16.33 6.06
CA VAL A 371 -11.80 -15.31 5.71
C VAL A 371 -12.44 -13.96 5.45
N PHE A 372 -13.26 -13.85 4.41
CA PHE A 372 -13.76 -12.55 3.95
C PHE A 372 -14.69 -11.83 4.93
N PRO A 373 -15.61 -12.50 5.65
CA PRO A 373 -16.47 -11.83 6.61
C PRO A 373 -15.67 -11.14 7.72
N ARG A 374 -14.52 -11.70 8.09
CA ARG A 374 -13.60 -11.17 9.10
C ARG A 374 -12.66 -10.11 8.53
N GLU A 375 -12.12 -10.34 7.34
CA GLU A 375 -10.96 -9.57 6.85
C GLU A 375 -11.27 -8.59 5.72
N ALA A 376 -12.35 -8.80 4.94
CA ALA A 376 -12.80 -7.88 3.90
C ALA A 376 -13.62 -6.74 4.51
N LYS A 377 -12.94 -5.93 5.30
CA LYS A 377 -13.53 -4.80 6.03
C LYS A 377 -12.92 -3.47 5.58
N GLN A 378 -13.73 -2.42 5.68
CA GLN A 378 -13.33 -1.03 5.47
C GLN A 378 -13.80 -0.16 6.63
N PHE A 379 -13.22 1.03 6.75
CA PHE A 379 -13.74 2.04 7.67
C PHE A 379 -14.62 3.01 6.89
N LEU A 380 -15.70 3.46 7.53
CA LEU A 380 -16.71 4.32 6.92
C LEU A 380 -16.11 5.59 6.30
N TYR A 381 -15.12 6.19 6.96
CA TYR A 381 -14.41 7.36 6.45
C TYR A 381 -12.89 7.18 6.55
N LYS A 382 -12.18 7.94 5.72
CA LYS A 382 -10.72 8.03 5.75
C LYS A 382 -10.32 9.49 5.66
N LEU A 383 -9.52 9.97 6.61
CA LEU A 383 -8.81 11.24 6.44
C LEU A 383 -7.48 10.93 5.75
N VAL A 384 -7.18 11.65 4.68
CA VAL A 384 -5.99 11.41 3.86
C VAL A 384 -5.23 12.72 3.72
N THR A 385 -3.92 12.62 3.78
CA THR A 385 -3.01 13.71 3.43
C THR A 385 -1.78 13.10 2.77
N SER A 386 -1.09 13.89 1.95
CA SER A 386 0.08 13.49 1.21
C SER A 386 1.23 14.44 1.47
N ALA A 387 2.46 14.02 1.15
CA ALA A 387 3.62 14.89 1.23
C ALA A 387 3.48 16.18 0.40
N TRP A 388 2.66 16.19 -0.65
CA TRP A 388 2.39 17.39 -1.43
C TRP A 388 1.69 18.48 -0.61
N ASP A 389 0.93 18.13 0.42
CA ASP A 389 0.28 19.09 1.32
C ASP A 389 1.31 19.90 2.13
N LEU A 390 2.53 19.38 2.30
CA LEU A 390 3.66 20.14 2.87
C LEU A 390 4.05 21.31 1.97
N SER A 391 3.90 21.15 0.66
CA SER A 391 4.25 22.17 -0.32
C SER A 391 3.11 23.10 -0.71
N SER A 392 1.90 22.91 -0.16
CA SER A 392 0.67 23.57 -0.63
C SER A 392 0.85 25.07 -0.93
N SER A 393 0.34 25.51 -2.09
CA SER A 393 0.36 26.90 -2.55
C SER A 393 -0.35 27.89 -1.62
N LEU A 394 -1.15 27.39 -0.66
CA LEU A 394 -1.75 28.19 0.42
C LEU A 394 -0.74 28.64 1.49
N ARG A 395 0.52 28.16 1.43
CA ARG A 395 1.60 28.67 2.28
C ARG A 395 2.10 29.99 1.69
N SER A 396 1.97 31.07 2.46
CA SER A 396 2.30 32.44 2.02
C SER A 396 3.80 32.73 1.94
N LYS A 397 4.67 31.73 2.16
CA LYS A 397 6.13 31.87 2.24
C LYS A 397 6.86 30.82 1.41
N ILE A 398 8.10 31.17 1.06
CA ILE A 398 8.99 30.39 0.19
C ILE A 398 9.41 29.09 0.89
N ILE A 399 9.14 27.95 0.27
CA ILE A 399 9.74 26.65 0.61
C ILE A 399 11.01 26.50 -0.23
N THR A 400 12.09 25.99 0.35
CA THR A 400 13.32 25.71 -0.38
C THR A 400 13.67 24.24 -0.20
N GLY A 401 13.85 23.52 -1.30
CA GLY A 401 14.23 22.10 -1.29
C GLY A 401 15.61 21.91 -1.90
N PHE A 402 16.35 20.96 -1.37
CA PHE A 402 17.60 20.46 -1.94
C PHE A 402 17.42 18.97 -2.21
N SER A 403 17.93 18.47 -3.33
CA SER A 403 18.01 17.05 -3.60
C SER A 403 19.34 16.72 -4.26
N GLY A 404 19.89 15.56 -3.92
CA GLY A 404 21.04 14.99 -4.63
C GLY A 404 20.67 14.31 -5.95
N THR A 405 19.39 14.09 -6.22
CA THR A 405 18.90 13.29 -7.36
C THR A 405 17.81 14.00 -8.16
N ASN A 406 17.64 13.59 -9.42
CA ASN A 406 16.64 14.15 -10.33
C ASN A 406 15.54 13.13 -10.74
N ASP A 407 15.56 11.94 -10.14
CA ASP A 407 14.77 10.78 -10.60
C ASP A 407 13.25 10.99 -10.51
N THR A 408 12.78 11.84 -9.58
CA THR A 408 11.35 12.05 -9.31
C THR A 408 10.86 13.45 -9.67
N GLN A 409 11.63 14.22 -10.46
CA GLN A 409 11.27 15.57 -10.90
C GLN A 409 9.86 15.66 -11.47
N LEU A 410 9.48 14.72 -12.34
CA LEU A 410 8.14 14.69 -12.96
C LEU A 410 7.00 14.38 -11.98
N LEU A 411 7.34 13.92 -10.77
CA LEU A 411 6.41 13.61 -9.69
C LEU A 411 6.35 14.70 -8.61
N LEU A 412 7.07 15.80 -8.79
CA LEU A 412 6.96 16.94 -7.88
C LEU A 412 5.64 17.69 -8.09
N PRO A 413 5.09 18.34 -7.04
CA PRO A 413 3.96 19.25 -7.15
C PRO A 413 4.17 20.30 -8.25
N VAL A 414 3.13 20.56 -9.05
CA VAL A 414 3.20 21.41 -10.26
C VAL A 414 3.73 22.83 -10.01
N HIS A 415 3.52 23.38 -8.81
CA HIS A 415 4.00 24.71 -8.45
C HIS A 415 5.45 24.74 -7.94
N ILE A 416 6.09 23.59 -7.73
CA ILE A 416 7.51 23.51 -7.40
C ILE A 416 8.32 23.66 -8.67
N ARG A 417 9.25 24.62 -8.65
CA ARG A 417 10.20 24.85 -9.74
C ARG A 417 11.56 24.36 -9.30
N GLN A 418 12.10 23.41 -10.06
CA GLN A 418 13.46 22.95 -9.88
C GLN A 418 14.44 23.92 -10.53
N TYR A 419 15.58 24.14 -9.88
CA TYR A 419 16.62 25.04 -10.35
C TYR A 419 17.94 24.29 -10.34
N ASP A 420 18.23 23.60 -11.45
CA ASP A 420 19.45 22.80 -11.59
C ASP A 420 20.67 23.70 -11.73
N LEU A 421 21.70 23.43 -10.92
CA LEU A 421 22.96 24.14 -11.00
C LEU A 421 23.73 23.70 -12.25
N PRO A 422 24.08 24.62 -13.18
CA PRO A 422 24.80 24.27 -14.41
C PRO A 422 26.09 23.48 -14.17
N GLU A 423 26.78 23.76 -13.06
CA GLU A 423 28.03 23.09 -12.69
C GLU A 423 27.83 21.60 -12.35
N LEU A 424 26.63 21.23 -11.90
CA LEU A 424 26.30 19.86 -11.49
C LEU A 424 25.66 19.05 -12.63
N GLN A 425 25.33 19.63 -13.78
CA GLN A 425 24.72 18.86 -14.89
C GLN A 425 25.55 17.67 -15.37
N LYS A 426 26.87 17.69 -15.13
CA LYS A 426 27.78 16.61 -15.52
C LYS A 426 27.77 15.42 -14.55
N THR A 427 27.23 15.54 -13.33
CA THR A 427 27.31 14.45 -12.33
C THR A 427 26.56 13.21 -12.77
N ASP A 428 25.42 13.35 -13.44
CA ASP A 428 24.65 12.22 -13.95
C ASP A 428 25.47 11.43 -15.00
N ALA A 429 26.13 12.15 -15.90
CA ALA A 429 27.03 11.57 -16.89
C ALA A 429 28.26 10.88 -16.24
N ILE A 430 28.75 11.40 -15.11
CA ILE A 430 29.84 10.77 -14.34
C ILE A 430 29.41 9.42 -13.77
N VAL A 431 28.18 9.29 -13.27
CA VAL A 431 27.66 8.00 -12.77
C VAL A 431 27.61 6.98 -13.91
N VAL A 432 27.04 7.35 -15.06
CA VAL A 432 26.99 6.47 -16.25
C VAL A 432 28.41 6.10 -16.70
N ASN A 433 29.31 7.07 -16.81
CA ASN A 433 30.70 6.82 -17.19
C ASN A 433 31.41 5.89 -16.20
N ASN A 434 31.14 6.01 -14.90
CA ASN A 434 31.69 5.10 -13.89
C ASN A 434 31.13 3.68 -14.01
N LEU A 435 29.84 3.52 -14.32
CA LEU A 435 29.20 2.23 -14.54
C LEU A 435 29.74 1.53 -15.79
N LEU A 436 30.02 2.29 -16.85
CA LEU A 436 30.54 1.79 -18.13
C LEU A 436 32.07 1.59 -18.17
N LYS A 437 32.76 1.70 -17.03
CA LYS A 437 34.20 1.36 -16.99
C LYS A 437 34.39 -0.12 -17.27
N SER A 438 35.38 -0.46 -18.10
CA SER A 438 35.73 -1.85 -18.48
C SER A 438 35.89 -2.82 -17.30
N LYS A 439 36.36 -2.33 -16.14
CA LYS A 439 36.46 -3.13 -14.91
C LYS A 439 35.11 -3.66 -14.37
N ASN A 440 33.99 -3.04 -14.75
CA ASN A 440 32.64 -3.46 -14.35
C ASN A 440 31.99 -4.40 -15.39
N GLU A 441 32.63 -4.62 -16.54
CA GLU A 441 32.10 -5.49 -17.60
C GLU A 441 32.30 -6.98 -17.28
N ASN A 442 33.18 -7.30 -16.32
CA ASN A 442 33.50 -8.66 -15.91
C ASN A 442 33.04 -8.89 -14.46
N TYR A 443 32.10 -9.81 -14.27
CA TYR A 443 31.64 -10.25 -12.96
C TYR A 443 31.97 -11.74 -12.77
N GLN A 444 32.67 -12.07 -11.69
CA GLN A 444 32.79 -13.46 -11.23
C GLN A 444 31.57 -13.79 -10.38
N PHE A 445 30.82 -14.80 -10.77
CA PHE A 445 29.77 -15.30 -9.89
C PHE A 445 30.42 -16.13 -8.78
N LEU A 446 30.08 -15.82 -7.53
CA LEU A 446 30.44 -16.65 -6.40
C LEU A 446 29.44 -17.81 -6.35
N TYR A 447 29.93 -19.04 -6.50
CA TYR A 447 29.13 -20.21 -6.21
C TYR A 447 28.70 -20.15 -4.73
N PRO A 448 27.44 -20.46 -4.39
CA PRO A 448 27.06 -20.66 -3.00
C PRO A 448 27.93 -21.80 -2.46
N SER A 449 28.70 -21.52 -1.40
CA SER A 449 29.41 -22.56 -0.64
C SER A 449 28.39 -23.60 -0.20
N MET A 450 28.61 -24.86 -0.61
CA MET A 450 27.77 -26.02 -0.30
C MET A 450 27.55 -26.21 1.20
#